data_AF-A0A8H5BLL1-F1
#
_entry.id   AF-A0A8H5BLL1-F1
#
_cell.length_a   1.000
_cell.length_b   1.000
_cell.length_c   1.000
_cell.angle_alpha   90.00
_cell.angle_beta   90.00
_cell.angle_gamma   90.00
#
_symmetry.space_group_name_H-M   'P 1'
#
loop_
_entity.id
_entity.type
_entity.pdbx_description
1 polymer ?
#
loop_
_entity_poly.entity_id
_entity_poly.type
_entity_poly.pdbx_seq_one_letter_code
_entity_poly.pdbx_strand_id
1 'polypeptide(L)'
;MEYATETSQPVKLGIGSFGLVFTIQGGPIAFKEIIQNCRPKAEILRREFQTFQVIYNTCREGAFFALPRPFALTDPDAVEDQFLAADVGEMEPSPTQQRRPLVSQRFMSIFSTPTYAMDRVFALPIDVAAFVAQSFFPPNLQGSVARLSICRLYFGKDYQAAPPSRFFNTENFPLDAARYTAVHEEFPALSRPVKEVARGMGEMLARKHFRAGVDARDVEFVLGSCGDSRLSYTTIDFDQVRAWPRGNDVSQLVSAFFDNDPYFSRPVPGAGLYTQFKEGYLDDCSLEDRTFGVKFIEAIEEEESRRAACR
;
A
#
# COMPACT_ATOMS: atom_id res chain seq x y z
N MET A 1 -21.20 -23.61 25.49
CA MET A 1 -20.48 -22.55 24.76
C MET A 1 -20.47 -23.00 23.30
N GLU A 2 -21.41 -22.52 22.49
CA GLU A 2 -21.39 -22.77 21.05
C GLU A 2 -20.28 -21.89 20.46
N TYR A 3 -19.25 -22.51 19.89
CA TYR A 3 -18.30 -21.80 19.07
C TYR A 3 -19.03 -21.30 17.82
N ALA A 4 -18.95 -20.00 17.54
CA ALA A 4 -19.47 -19.45 16.30
C ALA A 4 -18.83 -20.20 15.12
N THR A 5 -19.65 -20.61 14.14
CA THR A 5 -19.19 -21.37 12.98
C THR A 5 -18.27 -20.49 12.13
N GLU A 6 -16.96 -20.69 12.23
CA GLU A 6 -16.02 -20.08 11.28
C GLU A 6 -16.32 -20.61 9.89
N THR A 7 -16.74 -19.72 8.99
CA THR A 7 -17.08 -20.12 7.63
C THR A 7 -15.79 -20.30 6.82
N SER A 8 -15.69 -21.42 6.11
CA SER A 8 -14.64 -21.62 5.10
C SER A 8 -14.86 -20.79 3.83
N GLN A 9 -15.89 -19.95 3.83
CA GLN A 9 -16.27 -19.12 2.69
C GLN A 9 -15.46 -17.81 2.68
N PRO A 10 -14.99 -17.35 1.51
CA PRO A 10 -14.32 -16.06 1.39
C PRO A 10 -15.20 -14.90 1.88
N VAL A 11 -14.66 -14.05 2.75
CA VAL A 11 -15.28 -12.81 3.22
C VAL A 11 -14.61 -11.64 2.52
N LYS A 12 -15.41 -10.81 1.84
CA LYS A 12 -14.91 -9.64 1.09
C LYS A 12 -14.36 -8.59 2.04
N LEU A 13 -13.12 -8.17 1.81
CA LEU A 13 -12.45 -7.06 2.47
C LEU A 13 -12.52 -5.76 1.68
N GLY A 14 -12.49 -5.84 0.34
CA GLY A 14 -12.46 -4.65 -0.51
C GLY A 14 -12.73 -4.96 -1.98
N ILE A 15 -12.91 -3.91 -2.77
CA ILE A 15 -13.11 -3.98 -4.22
C ILE A 15 -12.26 -2.90 -4.89
N GLY A 16 -11.50 -3.29 -5.90
CA GLY A 16 -10.75 -2.41 -6.79
C GLY A 16 -11.38 -2.33 -8.17
N SER A 17 -10.66 -1.74 -9.12
CA SER A 17 -11.13 -1.52 -10.49
C SER A 17 -11.31 -2.81 -11.31
N PHE A 18 -10.53 -3.85 -11.02
CA PHE A 18 -10.60 -5.14 -11.72
C PHE A 18 -10.53 -6.36 -10.79
N GLY A 19 -10.33 -6.16 -9.48
CA GLY A 19 -10.17 -7.24 -8.50
C GLY A 19 -10.98 -7.03 -7.22
N LEU A 20 -11.26 -8.14 -6.54
CA LEU A 20 -11.86 -8.21 -5.22
C LEU A 20 -10.83 -8.74 -4.24
N VAL A 21 -10.82 -8.18 -3.03
CA VAL A 21 -9.93 -8.64 -1.96
C VAL A 21 -10.75 -9.40 -0.94
N PHE A 22 -10.31 -10.60 -0.57
CA PHE A 22 -10.98 -11.48 0.38
C PHE A 22 -10.05 -11.94 1.50
N THR A 23 -10.65 -12.42 2.59
CA THR A 23 -10.00 -13.25 3.62
C THR A 23 -10.83 -14.51 3.85
N ILE A 24 -10.21 -15.57 4.35
CA ILE A 24 -10.89 -16.80 4.75
C ILE A 24 -10.70 -16.98 6.25
N GLN A 25 -11.78 -17.30 6.98
CA GLN A 25 -11.76 -17.50 8.44
C GLN A 25 -11.07 -16.38 9.24
N GLY A 26 -11.12 -15.13 8.73
CA GLY A 26 -10.42 -14.00 9.35
C GLY A 26 -8.90 -14.16 9.44
N GLY A 27 -8.32 -15.12 8.71
CA GLY A 27 -6.92 -15.49 8.79
C GLY A 27 -5.94 -14.43 8.29
N PRO A 28 -4.62 -14.74 8.34
CA PRO A 28 -3.55 -13.80 8.02
C PRO A 28 -3.27 -13.65 6.52
N ILE A 29 -4.04 -14.33 5.66
CA ILE A 29 -3.86 -14.31 4.21
C ILE A 29 -5.01 -13.53 3.59
N ALA A 30 -4.66 -12.58 2.72
CA ALA A 30 -5.58 -11.92 1.82
C ALA A 30 -5.45 -12.50 0.41
N PHE A 31 -6.56 -12.51 -0.33
CA PHE A 31 -6.63 -13.00 -1.70
C PHE A 31 -7.13 -11.89 -2.61
N LYS A 32 -6.39 -11.55 -3.66
CA LYS A 32 -6.85 -10.66 -4.73
C LYS A 32 -7.31 -11.52 -5.89
N GLU A 33 -8.62 -11.63 -6.06
CA GLU A 33 -9.28 -12.39 -7.12
C GLU A 33 -9.79 -11.43 -8.20
N ILE A 34 -9.66 -11.80 -9.47
CA ILE A 34 -10.18 -10.98 -10.57
C ILE A 34 -11.72 -10.99 -10.58
N ILE A 35 -12.34 -9.84 -10.85
CA ILE A 35 -13.80 -9.81 -10.99
C ILE A 35 -14.19 -10.62 -12.22
N GLN A 36 -15.27 -11.41 -12.16
CA GLN A 36 -15.71 -12.30 -13.24
C GLN A 36 -15.79 -11.63 -14.62
N ASN A 37 -16.30 -10.39 -14.69
CA ASN A 37 -16.41 -9.64 -15.94
C ASN A 37 -15.06 -9.08 -16.44
N CYS A 38 -14.04 -9.09 -15.59
CA CYS A 38 -12.67 -8.70 -15.89
C CYS A 38 -11.77 -9.91 -16.19
N ARG A 39 -12.30 -11.14 -16.25
CA ARG A 39 -11.53 -12.37 -16.55
C ARG A 39 -10.57 -12.25 -17.76
N PRO A 40 -10.90 -11.54 -18.87
CA PRO A 40 -9.94 -11.30 -19.96
C PRO A 40 -8.68 -10.50 -19.57
N LYS A 41 -8.65 -9.88 -18.38
CA LYS A 41 -7.51 -9.16 -17.81
C LYS A 41 -6.66 -10.03 -16.87
N ALA A 42 -6.79 -11.37 -16.92
CA ALA A 42 -5.99 -12.31 -16.11
C ALA A 42 -4.48 -12.02 -16.20
N GLU A 43 -3.99 -11.68 -17.39
CA GLU A 43 -2.59 -11.33 -17.63
C GLU A 43 -2.14 -10.07 -16.87
N ILE A 44 -3.05 -9.13 -16.59
CA ILE A 44 -2.75 -7.95 -15.76
C ILE A 44 -2.50 -8.40 -14.31
N LEU A 45 -3.34 -9.30 -13.78
CA LEU A 45 -3.16 -9.85 -12.43
C LEU A 45 -1.86 -10.65 -12.32
N ARG A 46 -1.53 -11.46 -13.35
CA ARG A 46 -0.27 -12.22 -13.41
C ARG A 46 0.94 -11.29 -13.42
N ARG A 47 0.90 -10.23 -14.23
CA ARG A 47 1.96 -9.20 -14.26
C ARG A 47 2.07 -8.46 -12.93
N GLU A 48 0.96 -8.07 -12.32
CA GLU A 48 0.94 -7.46 -10.99
C GLU A 48 1.64 -8.38 -9.97
N PHE A 49 1.30 -9.67 -9.95
CA PHE A 49 1.91 -10.63 -9.03
C PHE A 49 3.43 -10.79 -9.25
N GLN A 50 3.88 -10.76 -10.51
CA GLN A 50 5.32 -10.80 -10.84
C GLN A 50 6.03 -9.51 -10.36
N THR A 51 5.47 -8.34 -10.66
CA THR A 51 6.00 -7.04 -10.20
C THR A 51 6.03 -6.98 -8.67
N PHE A 52 4.99 -7.46 -8.01
CA PHE A 52 4.88 -7.50 -6.56
C PHE A 52 5.99 -8.38 -5.92
N GLN A 53 6.30 -9.53 -6.52
CA GLN A 53 7.44 -10.35 -6.07
C GLN A 53 8.78 -9.61 -6.17
N VAL A 54 9.03 -8.92 -7.29
CA VAL A 54 10.25 -8.12 -7.48
C VAL A 54 10.35 -7.03 -6.41
N ILE A 55 9.27 -6.27 -6.20
CA ILE A 55 9.22 -5.22 -5.18
C ILE A 55 9.44 -5.82 -3.78
N TYR A 56 8.76 -6.91 -3.44
CA TYR A 56 8.92 -7.55 -2.14
C TYR A 56 10.35 -8.00 -1.89
N ASN A 57 10.98 -8.67 -2.85
CA ASN A 57 12.33 -9.21 -2.68
C ASN A 57 13.41 -8.13 -2.61
N THR A 58 13.23 -7.00 -3.30
CA THR A 58 14.26 -5.96 -3.40
C THR A 58 14.08 -4.80 -2.41
N CYS A 59 12.86 -4.56 -1.92
CA CYS A 59 12.55 -3.39 -1.11
C CYS A 59 12.28 -3.67 0.38
N ARG A 60 12.01 -4.93 0.78
CA ARG A 60 11.51 -5.25 2.14
C ARG A 60 12.50 -5.02 3.29
N GLU A 61 13.80 -5.21 3.05
CA GLU A 61 14.78 -5.30 4.13
C GLU A 61 15.04 -3.95 4.80
N GLY A 62 14.74 -3.83 6.10
CA GLY A 62 14.96 -2.59 6.85
C GLY A 62 14.13 -1.39 6.34
N ALA A 63 12.98 -1.64 5.71
CA ALA A 63 12.09 -0.59 5.25
C ALA A 63 11.22 -0.04 6.38
N PHE A 64 10.91 1.26 6.36
CA PHE A 64 9.90 1.83 7.26
C PHE A 64 8.49 1.28 6.96
N PHE A 65 8.12 1.26 5.68
CA PHE A 65 6.85 0.68 5.22
C PHE A 65 7.04 -0.81 4.97
N ALA A 66 6.22 -1.64 5.60
CA ALA A 66 6.14 -3.05 5.30
C ALA A 66 5.58 -3.28 3.89
N LEU A 67 5.97 -4.41 3.30
CA LEU A 67 5.39 -4.95 2.08
C LEU A 67 4.73 -6.28 2.45
N PRO A 68 3.46 -6.51 2.08
CA PRO A 68 2.86 -7.82 2.29
C PRO A 68 3.67 -8.87 1.52
N ARG A 69 3.81 -10.08 2.06
CA ARG A 69 4.49 -11.16 1.34
C ARG A 69 3.57 -11.75 0.28
N PRO A 70 4.00 -11.88 -0.99
CA PRO A 70 3.30 -12.71 -1.96
C PRO A 70 3.50 -14.19 -1.63
N PHE A 71 2.44 -15.00 -1.74
CA PHE A 71 2.50 -16.43 -1.46
C PHE A 71 2.41 -17.28 -2.72
N ALA A 72 1.36 -17.09 -3.51
CA ALA A 72 1.11 -17.86 -4.72
C ALA A 72 0.08 -17.16 -5.60
N LEU A 73 0.09 -17.47 -6.88
CA LEU A 73 -0.96 -17.17 -7.84
C LEU A 73 -1.56 -18.46 -8.37
N THR A 74 -2.87 -18.48 -8.58
CA THR A 74 -3.56 -19.51 -9.35
C THR A 74 -4.31 -18.88 -10.50
N ASP A 75 -4.31 -19.57 -11.63
CA ASP A 75 -5.05 -19.20 -12.83
C ASP A 75 -5.74 -20.46 -13.37
N PRO A 76 -7.02 -20.68 -13.04
CA PRO A 76 -7.75 -21.88 -13.47
C PRO A 76 -7.91 -22.00 -14.99
N ASP A 77 -7.72 -20.91 -15.73
CA ASP A 77 -7.86 -20.89 -17.20
C ASP A 77 -6.54 -21.08 -17.93
N ALA A 78 -5.41 -20.99 -17.23
CA ALA A 78 -4.11 -21.16 -17.84
C ALA A 78 -3.90 -22.60 -18.32
N VAL A 79 -3.35 -22.74 -19.52
CA VAL A 79 -3.00 -24.05 -20.11
C VAL A 79 -1.81 -24.67 -19.37
N GLU A 80 -0.85 -23.83 -18.97
CA GLU A 80 0.34 -24.18 -18.20
C GLU A 80 0.43 -23.25 -16.97
N ASP A 81 1.13 -23.68 -15.93
CA ASP A 81 1.37 -22.86 -14.73
C ASP A 81 0.10 -22.35 -14.06
N GLN A 82 -0.91 -23.22 -13.93
CA GLN A 82 -2.17 -22.93 -13.22
C GLN A 82 -1.95 -22.58 -11.73
N PHE A 83 -0.80 -22.94 -11.18
CA PHE A 83 -0.36 -22.57 -9.84
C PHE A 83 1.11 -22.16 -9.88
N LEU A 84 1.38 -20.95 -9.44
CA LEU A 84 2.71 -20.36 -9.33
C LEU A 84 2.96 -20.01 -7.87
N ALA A 85 3.85 -20.74 -7.20
CA ALA A 85 4.34 -20.34 -5.89
C ALA A 85 5.22 -19.09 -6.04
N ALA A 86 5.17 -18.19 -5.06
CA ALA A 86 6.01 -17.01 -5.07
C ALA A 86 7.49 -17.39 -4.88
N ASP A 87 8.35 -16.92 -5.76
CA ASP A 87 9.80 -16.96 -5.56
C ASP A 87 10.18 -15.80 -4.64
N VAL A 88 10.21 -16.08 -3.34
CA VAL A 88 10.59 -15.13 -2.31
C VAL A 88 11.92 -15.58 -1.72
N GLY A 89 12.99 -14.87 -2.09
CA GLY A 89 14.37 -15.28 -1.77
C GLY A 89 14.54 -15.69 -0.31
N GLU A 90 15.28 -16.78 -0.09
CA GLU A 90 15.60 -17.34 1.22
C GLU A 90 16.32 -16.29 2.08
N MET A 91 15.63 -15.76 3.08
CA MET A 91 16.30 -15.09 4.19
C MET A 91 16.58 -16.16 5.25
N GLU A 92 17.77 -16.10 5.85
CA GLU A 92 18.15 -16.92 7.01
C GLU A 92 16.98 -16.98 8.01
N PRO A 93 16.54 -18.20 8.38
CA PRO A 93 15.35 -18.38 9.20
C PRO A 93 15.59 -17.78 10.59
N SER A 94 15.07 -16.57 10.82
CA SER A 94 14.92 -16.06 12.18
C SER A 94 14.03 -17.03 12.98
N PRO A 95 14.29 -17.26 14.28
CA PRO A 95 13.47 -18.14 15.13
C PRO A 95 11.97 -17.79 15.15
N THR A 96 11.59 -16.55 14.79
CA THR A 96 10.20 -16.11 14.66
C THR A 96 9.55 -16.44 13.30
N GLN A 97 10.31 -16.87 12.29
CA GLN A 97 9.80 -17.23 10.96
C GLN A 97 9.18 -18.63 10.87
N GLN A 98 9.28 -19.46 11.91
CA GLN A 98 8.72 -20.82 11.95
C GLN A 98 7.17 -20.89 11.94
N ARG A 99 6.47 -19.75 11.86
CA ARG A 99 4.99 -19.67 11.86
C ARG A 99 4.44 -19.00 10.60
N ARG A 100 5.06 -19.23 9.45
CA ARG A 100 4.57 -18.68 8.18
C ARG A 100 3.39 -19.51 7.66
N PRO A 101 2.27 -18.87 7.27
CA PRO A 101 1.17 -19.58 6.62
C PRO A 101 1.66 -20.28 5.35
N LEU A 102 1.19 -21.50 5.12
CA LEU A 102 1.42 -22.22 3.86
C LEU A 102 0.20 -22.07 2.96
N VAL A 103 0.41 -21.55 1.75
CA VAL A 103 -0.61 -21.51 0.70
C VAL A 103 -0.34 -22.64 -0.27
N SER A 104 -1.21 -23.65 -0.26
CA SER A 104 -1.11 -24.80 -1.17
C SER A 104 -2.01 -24.64 -2.39
N GLN A 105 -1.72 -25.36 -3.47
CA GLN A 105 -2.58 -25.41 -4.65
C GLN A 105 -4.02 -25.82 -4.31
N ARG A 106 -4.20 -26.82 -3.44
CA ARG A 106 -5.53 -27.26 -2.97
C ARG A 106 -6.29 -26.18 -2.21
N PHE A 107 -5.56 -25.30 -1.51
CA PHE A 107 -6.19 -24.19 -0.81
C PHE A 107 -6.61 -23.09 -1.80
N MET A 108 -5.81 -22.83 -2.82
CA MET A 108 -6.15 -21.86 -3.87
C MET A 108 -7.26 -22.33 -4.82
N SER A 109 -7.52 -23.64 -4.93
CA SER A 109 -8.54 -24.20 -5.84
C SER A 109 -10.00 -23.87 -5.45
N ILE A 110 -10.22 -23.15 -4.35
CA ILE A 110 -11.54 -22.62 -3.98
C ILE A 110 -11.95 -21.44 -4.87
N PHE A 111 -10.99 -20.76 -5.50
CA PHE A 111 -11.24 -19.64 -6.40
C PHE A 111 -11.43 -20.17 -7.82
N SER A 112 -12.50 -19.73 -8.47
CA SER A 112 -12.85 -20.13 -9.84
C SER A 112 -12.30 -19.17 -10.90
N THR A 113 -11.65 -18.09 -10.47
CA THR A 113 -11.02 -17.10 -11.34
C THR A 113 -9.57 -16.82 -10.90
N PRO A 114 -8.74 -16.25 -11.78
CA PRO A 114 -7.37 -15.88 -11.45
C PRO A 114 -7.26 -15.13 -10.13
N THR A 115 -6.41 -15.63 -9.23
CA THR A 115 -6.29 -15.14 -7.86
C THR A 115 -4.86 -15.25 -7.37
N TYR A 116 -4.33 -14.22 -6.70
CA TYR A 116 -3.12 -14.37 -5.91
C TYR A 116 -3.35 -14.15 -4.42
N ALA A 117 -2.54 -14.83 -3.62
CA ALA A 117 -2.55 -14.75 -2.16
C ALA A 117 -1.35 -13.94 -1.66
N MET A 118 -1.57 -13.16 -0.61
CA MET A 118 -0.56 -12.35 0.05
C MET A 118 -0.81 -12.19 1.56
N ASP A 119 0.17 -11.69 2.31
CA ASP A 119 -0.07 -11.29 3.71
C ASP A 119 -1.23 -10.28 3.77
N ARG A 120 -2.09 -10.45 4.77
CA ARG A 120 -3.19 -9.54 5.01
C ARG A 120 -2.71 -8.30 5.77
N VAL A 121 -3.12 -7.13 5.30
CA VAL A 121 -3.13 -5.92 6.13
C VAL A 121 -4.35 -5.99 7.06
N PHE A 122 -4.11 -6.07 8.37
CA PHE A 122 -5.20 -6.19 9.33
C PHE A 122 -5.88 -4.86 9.57
N ALA A 123 -7.14 -4.93 10.01
CA ALA A 123 -7.90 -3.76 10.37
C ALA A 123 -7.23 -3.00 11.53
N LEU A 124 -7.44 -1.68 11.59
CA LEU A 124 -6.96 -0.84 12.68
C LEU A 124 -7.39 -1.40 14.05
N PRO A 125 -6.56 -1.23 15.10
CA PRO A 125 -6.98 -1.49 16.47
C PRO A 125 -8.28 -0.75 16.78
N ILE A 126 -9.18 -1.39 17.53
CA ILE A 126 -10.55 -0.90 17.73
C ILE A 126 -10.59 0.52 18.30
N ASP A 127 -9.69 0.85 19.22
CA ASP A 127 -9.61 2.17 19.85
C ASP A 127 -9.19 3.25 18.83
N VAL A 128 -8.23 2.93 17.97
CA VAL A 128 -7.78 3.83 16.89
C VAL A 128 -8.89 4.02 15.86
N ALA A 129 -9.57 2.94 15.46
CA ALA A 129 -10.69 3.01 14.54
C ALA A 129 -11.86 3.83 15.11
N ALA A 130 -12.16 3.65 16.40
CA ALA A 130 -13.20 4.40 17.10
C ALA A 130 -12.87 5.89 17.16
N PHE A 131 -11.62 6.25 17.49
CA PHE A 131 -11.16 7.64 17.48
C PHE A 131 -11.28 8.26 16.09
N VAL A 132 -10.80 7.59 15.04
CA VAL A 132 -10.89 8.09 13.66
C VAL A 132 -12.36 8.34 13.27
N ALA A 133 -13.25 7.40 13.60
CA ALA A 133 -14.67 7.55 13.32
C ALA A 133 -15.29 8.74 14.08
N GLN A 134 -15.06 8.84 15.38
CA GLN A 134 -15.62 9.90 16.21
C GLN A 134 -15.10 11.28 15.81
N SER A 135 -13.82 11.38 15.50
CA SER A 135 -13.15 12.65 15.18
C SER A 135 -13.45 13.14 13.77
N PHE A 136 -13.62 12.24 12.79
CA PHE A 136 -13.61 12.63 11.38
C PHE A 136 -14.80 12.15 10.55
N PHE A 137 -15.65 11.24 11.05
CA PHE A 137 -16.83 10.82 10.32
C PHE A 137 -17.99 11.81 10.55
N PRO A 138 -18.87 11.99 9.55
CA PRO A 138 -20.13 12.69 9.75
C PRO A 138 -20.92 12.08 10.91
N PRO A 139 -21.69 12.88 11.69
CA PRO A 139 -22.40 12.39 12.88
C PRO A 139 -23.27 11.14 12.64
N ASN A 140 -23.90 11.05 11.46
CA ASN A 140 -24.75 9.92 11.08
C ASN A 140 -23.96 8.63 10.73
N LEU A 141 -22.64 8.69 10.64
CA LEU A 141 -21.77 7.57 10.30
C LEU A 141 -20.82 7.16 11.43
N GLN A 142 -20.77 7.91 12.54
CA GLN A 142 -19.86 7.62 13.66
C GLN A 142 -20.05 6.21 14.27
N GLY A 143 -21.27 5.65 14.20
CA GLY A 143 -21.54 4.26 14.62
C GLY A 143 -20.97 3.17 13.68
N SER A 144 -20.38 3.55 12.54
CA SER A 144 -19.86 2.61 11.53
C SER A 144 -18.41 2.19 11.77
N VAL A 145 -17.91 2.28 13.01
CA VAL A 145 -16.52 1.91 13.38
C VAL A 145 -16.12 0.54 12.86
N ALA A 146 -17.03 -0.44 12.95
CA ALA A 146 -16.80 -1.81 12.51
C ALA A 146 -16.52 -1.95 11.00
N ARG A 147 -16.80 -0.92 10.20
CA ARG A 147 -16.51 -0.89 8.76
C ARG A 147 -15.13 -0.35 8.45
N LEU A 148 -14.51 0.42 9.36
CA LEU A 148 -13.19 0.99 9.13
C LEU A 148 -12.13 -0.09 9.23
N SER A 149 -11.58 -0.46 8.08
CA SER A 149 -10.54 -1.48 7.99
C SER A 149 -9.16 -0.82 8.07
N ILE A 150 -8.80 -0.01 7.08
CA ILE A 150 -7.51 0.64 6.97
C ILE A 150 -7.70 2.13 6.69
N CYS A 151 -6.66 2.91 6.95
CA CYS A 151 -6.60 4.30 6.54
C CYS A 151 -5.56 4.47 5.43
N ARG A 152 -5.90 5.23 4.38
CA ARG A 152 -4.95 5.62 3.33
C ARG A 152 -4.26 6.93 3.70
N LEU A 153 -2.94 6.99 3.58
CA LEU A 153 -2.13 8.14 3.99
C LEU A 153 -1.96 9.11 2.82
N TYR A 154 -2.69 10.23 2.85
CA TYR A 154 -2.74 11.27 1.81
C TYR A 154 -2.01 12.54 2.25
N PHE A 155 -0.69 12.48 2.44
CA PHE A 155 0.09 13.61 2.97
C PHE A 155 0.30 14.75 1.96
N GLY A 156 -0.11 14.57 0.71
CA GLY A 156 -0.14 15.62 -0.33
C GLY A 156 -1.47 16.33 -0.50
N LYS A 157 -2.47 15.97 0.32
CA LYS A 157 -3.81 16.53 0.27
C LYS A 157 -4.11 17.25 1.57
N ASP A 158 -4.79 18.37 1.44
CA ASP A 158 -5.36 19.10 2.56
C ASP A 158 -6.89 18.96 2.47
N TYR A 159 -7.48 18.15 3.36
CA TYR A 159 -8.93 18.00 3.41
C TYR A 159 -9.64 19.12 4.18
N GLN A 160 -8.92 19.98 4.90
CA GLN A 160 -9.52 21.16 5.53
C GLN A 160 -9.76 22.25 4.48
N ALA A 161 -8.84 22.41 3.53
CA ALA A 161 -8.98 23.35 2.42
C ALA A 161 -9.83 22.81 1.25
N ALA A 162 -10.08 21.50 1.19
CA ALA A 162 -10.85 20.89 0.12
C ALA A 162 -12.37 21.06 0.31
N PRO A 163 -13.16 21.24 -0.77
CA PRO A 163 -14.61 21.21 -0.68
C PRO A 163 -15.09 19.85 -0.13
N PRO A 164 -16.20 19.83 0.63
CA PRO A 164 -16.72 18.60 1.22
C PRO A 164 -17.03 17.58 0.12
N SER A 165 -16.45 16.39 0.25
CA SER A 165 -16.67 15.29 -0.68
C SER A 165 -18.13 14.86 -0.64
N ARG A 166 -18.74 14.65 -1.82
CA ARG A 166 -20.08 14.04 -1.94
C ARG A 166 -20.09 12.56 -1.58
N PHE A 167 -18.92 11.92 -1.59
CA PHE A 167 -18.75 10.50 -1.29
C PHE A 167 -17.89 10.35 -0.03
N PHE A 168 -18.41 9.65 0.97
CA PHE A 168 -17.71 9.35 2.21
C PHE A 168 -17.35 7.87 2.24
N ASN A 169 -16.05 7.54 2.25
CA ASN A 169 -15.58 6.16 2.35
C ASN A 169 -15.36 5.81 3.82
N THR A 170 -16.11 4.82 4.32
CA THR A 170 -16.00 4.33 5.71
C THR A 170 -15.02 3.17 5.86
N GLU A 171 -14.63 2.50 4.76
CA GLU A 171 -13.82 1.27 4.77
C GLU A 171 -12.33 1.54 4.60
N ASN A 172 -11.98 2.52 3.74
CA ASN A 172 -10.62 2.98 3.44
C ASN A 172 -10.51 4.49 3.68
N PHE A 173 -10.52 4.90 4.95
CA PHE A 173 -10.64 6.32 5.29
C PHE A 173 -9.36 7.12 4.94
N PRO A 174 -9.46 8.28 4.27
CA PRO A 174 -8.29 9.10 3.95
C PRO A 174 -7.78 9.90 5.17
N LEU A 175 -6.51 9.72 5.52
CA LEU A 175 -5.78 10.51 6.50
C LEU A 175 -4.79 11.45 5.80
N ASP A 176 -5.06 12.75 5.81
CA ASP A 176 -4.02 13.74 5.57
C ASP A 176 -3.09 13.89 6.77
N ALA A 177 -2.06 14.73 6.63
CA ALA A 177 -1.09 14.98 7.69
C ALA A 177 -1.71 15.53 8.97
N ALA A 178 -2.73 16.39 8.88
CA ALA A 178 -3.37 16.98 10.06
C ALA A 178 -4.17 15.93 10.84
N ARG A 179 -4.98 15.13 10.14
CA ARG A 179 -5.74 14.02 10.75
C ARG A 179 -4.83 12.95 11.32
N TYR A 180 -3.75 12.61 10.61
CA TYR A 180 -2.75 11.67 11.12
C TYR A 180 -2.07 12.21 12.37
N THR A 181 -1.75 13.50 12.43
CA THR A 181 -1.15 14.13 13.61
C THR A 181 -2.06 14.00 14.83
N ALA A 182 -3.37 14.25 14.67
CA ALA A 182 -4.34 14.05 15.75
C ALA A 182 -4.41 12.58 16.22
N VAL A 183 -4.34 11.61 15.30
CA VAL A 183 -4.22 10.17 15.66
C VAL A 183 -2.93 9.90 16.44
N HIS A 184 -1.82 10.53 16.05
CA HIS A 184 -0.54 10.37 16.75
C HIS A 184 -0.54 10.99 18.15
N GLU A 185 -1.17 12.15 18.32
CA GLU A 185 -1.32 12.82 19.61
C GLU A 185 -2.16 12.00 20.60
N GLU A 186 -3.22 11.33 20.11
CA GLU A 186 -4.04 10.44 20.93
C GLU A 186 -3.33 9.10 21.23
N PHE A 187 -2.62 8.53 20.24
CA PHE A 187 -1.97 7.22 20.36
C PHE A 187 -0.45 7.27 20.09
N PRO A 188 0.34 8.03 20.87
CA PRO A 188 1.75 8.25 20.60
C PRO A 188 2.60 6.98 20.77
N ALA A 189 2.15 6.04 21.61
CA ALA A 189 2.83 4.76 21.82
C ALA A 189 2.59 3.74 20.68
N LEU A 190 1.51 3.92 19.90
CA LEU A 190 1.14 2.98 18.83
C LEU A 190 1.57 3.47 17.45
N SER A 191 1.88 4.76 17.30
CA SER A 191 2.14 5.42 16.02
C SER A 191 3.48 6.13 16.00
N ARG A 192 3.96 6.49 14.81
CA ARG A 192 5.20 7.24 14.58
C ARG A 192 4.91 8.72 14.31
N PRO A 193 5.81 9.65 14.66
CA PRO A 193 5.68 11.06 14.30
C PRO A 193 5.45 11.24 12.79
N VAL A 194 4.59 12.19 12.41
CA VAL A 194 4.21 12.45 11.00
C VAL A 194 5.42 12.71 10.08
N LYS A 195 6.48 13.34 10.62
CA LYS A 195 7.73 13.59 9.91
C LYS A 195 8.49 12.30 9.58
N GLU A 196 8.51 11.34 10.49
CA GLU A 196 9.14 10.03 10.25
C GLU A 196 8.37 9.24 9.20
N VAL A 197 7.03 9.32 9.22
CA VAL A 197 6.19 8.67 8.20
C VAL A 197 6.45 9.28 6.82
N ALA A 198 6.51 10.62 6.72
CA ALA A 198 6.82 11.30 5.47
C ALA A 198 8.22 10.92 4.95
N ARG A 199 9.21 10.82 5.84
CA ARG A 199 10.56 10.31 5.52
C ARG A 199 10.51 8.88 5.00
N GLY A 200 9.78 7.99 5.67
CA GLY A 200 9.58 6.60 5.25
C GLY A 200 8.86 6.46 3.89
N MET A 201 7.96 7.39 3.55
CA MET A 201 7.33 7.42 2.22
C MET A 201 8.36 7.73 1.13
N GLY A 202 9.26 8.67 1.38
CA GLY A 202 10.38 8.99 0.49
C GLY A 202 11.33 7.81 0.30
N GLU A 203 11.75 7.21 1.41
CA GLU A 203 12.60 6.00 1.43
C GLU A 203 11.98 4.89 0.58
N MET A 204 10.72 4.52 0.83
CA MET A 204 10.05 3.45 0.10
C MET A 204 9.87 3.77 -1.39
N LEU A 205 9.66 5.03 -1.76
CA LEU A 205 9.58 5.42 -3.16
C LEU A 205 10.94 5.26 -3.86
N ALA A 206 12.03 5.70 -3.22
CA ALA A 206 13.39 5.50 -3.74
C ALA A 206 13.72 4.02 -3.93
N ARG A 207 13.33 3.16 -2.98
CA ARG A 207 13.49 1.71 -3.11
C ARG A 207 12.80 1.14 -4.34
N LYS A 208 11.56 1.56 -4.60
CA LYS A 208 10.83 1.12 -5.80
C LYS A 208 11.52 1.59 -7.08
N HIS A 209 11.94 2.85 -7.14
CA HIS A 209 12.64 3.40 -8.30
C HIS A 209 13.97 2.71 -8.55
N PHE A 210 14.84 2.67 -7.55
CA PHE A 210 16.21 2.23 -7.73
C PHE A 210 16.38 0.74 -7.50
N ARG A 211 15.85 0.15 -6.42
CA ARG A 211 16.05 -1.29 -6.16
C ARG A 211 15.17 -2.18 -7.03
N ALA A 212 13.88 -1.86 -7.14
CA ALA A 212 12.95 -2.65 -7.96
C ALA A 212 12.92 -2.24 -9.45
N GLY A 213 13.41 -1.05 -9.80
CA GLY A 213 13.42 -0.58 -11.19
C GLY A 213 12.01 -0.32 -11.73
N VAL A 214 11.12 0.27 -10.91
CA VAL A 214 9.73 0.55 -11.29
C VAL A 214 9.35 1.98 -10.98
N ASP A 215 8.30 2.49 -11.64
CA ASP A 215 7.84 3.88 -11.48
C ASP A 215 6.93 4.14 -10.28
N ALA A 216 6.56 3.09 -9.55
CA ALA A 216 5.66 3.18 -8.39
C ALA A 216 4.32 3.86 -8.69
N ARG A 217 3.80 3.72 -9.92
CA ARG A 217 2.48 4.24 -10.28
C ARG A 217 1.36 3.52 -9.51
N ASP A 218 0.42 4.30 -9.01
CA ASP A 218 -0.77 3.94 -8.24
C ASP A 218 -0.52 3.15 -6.95
N VAL A 219 0.71 3.16 -6.43
CA VAL A 219 0.99 2.49 -5.14
C VAL A 219 0.33 3.25 -4.00
N GLU A 220 -0.38 2.52 -3.14
CA GLU A 220 -1.06 3.10 -1.99
C GLU A 220 -0.24 2.92 -0.70
N PHE A 221 -0.20 3.96 0.12
CA PHE A 221 0.38 3.91 1.46
C PHE A 221 -0.74 3.86 2.50
N VAL A 222 -0.74 2.82 3.33
CA VAL A 222 -1.84 2.55 4.26
C VAL A 222 -1.37 2.34 5.68
N LEU A 223 -2.23 2.71 6.61
CA LEU A 223 -2.14 2.45 8.04
C LEU A 223 -3.19 1.38 8.40
N GLY A 224 -2.72 0.27 8.94
CA GLY A 224 -3.54 -0.82 9.47
C GLY A 224 -2.95 -1.37 10.76
N SER A 225 -3.12 -2.66 11.00
CA SER A 225 -2.49 -3.40 12.10
C SER A 225 -1.61 -4.54 11.57
N CYS A 226 -0.71 -5.06 12.42
CA CYS A 226 -0.01 -6.34 12.20
C CYS A 226 -0.72 -7.57 12.78
N GLY A 227 -2.03 -7.49 13.05
CA GLY A 227 -2.84 -8.59 13.61
C GLY A 227 -2.86 -8.63 15.15
N ASP A 228 -2.24 -7.63 15.78
CA ASP A 228 -2.31 -7.35 17.21
C ASP A 228 -2.70 -5.87 17.45
N SER A 229 -2.45 -5.33 18.63
CA SER A 229 -2.78 -3.93 18.96
C SER A 229 -1.84 -2.88 18.34
N ARG A 230 -0.77 -3.29 17.66
CA ARG A 230 0.20 -2.36 17.05
C ARG A 230 -0.25 -1.93 15.66
N LEU A 231 0.09 -0.69 15.31
CA LEU A 231 -0.12 -0.18 13.96
C LEU A 231 0.95 -0.69 13.00
N SER A 232 0.54 -0.87 11.75
CA SER A 232 1.42 -1.23 10.64
C SER A 232 1.32 -0.20 9.53
N TYR A 233 2.46 0.23 9.02
CA TYR A 233 2.60 1.09 7.86
C TYR A 233 2.92 0.19 6.67
N THR A 234 2.01 0.08 5.71
CA THR A 234 2.16 -0.89 4.60
C THR A 234 2.01 -0.18 3.25
N THR A 235 2.74 -0.62 2.24
CA THR A 235 2.45 -0.28 0.84
C THR A 235 1.66 -1.41 0.19
N ILE A 236 0.57 -1.07 -0.50
CA ILE A 236 -0.27 -2.00 -1.26
C ILE A 236 -0.57 -1.44 -2.66
N ASP A 237 -1.29 -2.25 -3.45
CA ASP A 237 -1.74 -2.00 -4.83
C ASP A 237 -0.60 -1.77 -5.82
N PHE A 238 -0.36 -2.75 -6.70
CA PHE A 238 0.77 -2.73 -7.64
C PHE A 238 0.30 -2.95 -9.08
N ASP A 239 -0.99 -2.79 -9.36
CA ASP A 239 -1.62 -3.15 -10.62
C ASP A 239 -1.24 -2.21 -11.79
N GLN A 240 -1.00 -0.93 -11.50
CA GLN A 240 -0.58 0.08 -12.48
C GLN A 240 0.93 0.30 -12.52
N VAL A 241 1.71 -0.37 -11.68
CA VAL A 241 3.16 -0.20 -11.60
C VAL A 241 3.81 -0.65 -12.89
N ARG A 242 4.69 0.18 -13.45
CA ARG A 242 5.41 -0.11 -14.69
C ARG A 242 6.89 -0.24 -14.41
N ALA A 243 7.54 -1.12 -15.16
CA ALA A 243 8.99 -1.14 -15.23
C ALA A 243 9.49 0.24 -15.67
N TRP A 244 10.54 0.70 -15.01
CA TRP A 244 11.28 1.89 -15.38
C TRP A 244 12.71 1.44 -15.69
N PRO A 245 13.10 1.38 -16.98
CA PRO A 245 14.46 1.05 -17.33
C PRO A 245 15.36 2.15 -16.76
N ARG A 246 16.23 1.78 -15.81
CA ARG A 246 17.16 2.72 -15.17
C ARG A 246 17.88 3.52 -16.27
N GLY A 247 17.78 4.83 -16.22
CA GLY A 247 18.29 5.70 -17.27
C GLY A 247 18.23 7.18 -16.91
N ASN A 248 18.73 8.02 -17.81
CA ASN A 248 18.82 9.48 -17.62
C ASN A 248 17.47 10.21 -17.63
N ASP A 249 16.40 9.54 -18.05
CA ASP A 249 15.08 10.12 -18.13
C ASP A 249 14.24 9.76 -16.90
N VAL A 250 13.91 10.77 -16.11
CA VAL A 250 13.04 10.68 -14.92
C VAL A 250 11.60 11.05 -15.25
N SER A 251 11.26 11.37 -16.50
CA SER A 251 9.93 11.85 -16.89
C SER A 251 8.82 10.86 -16.57
N GLN A 252 9.07 9.54 -16.68
CA GLN A 252 8.12 8.51 -16.26
C GLN A 252 7.87 8.53 -14.76
N LEU A 253 8.92 8.73 -13.95
CA LEU A 253 8.82 8.80 -12.49
C LEU A 253 8.06 10.06 -12.05
N VAL A 254 8.36 11.20 -12.70
CA VAL A 254 7.65 12.47 -12.46
C VAL A 254 6.17 12.34 -12.81
N SER A 255 5.85 11.76 -13.97
CA SER A 255 4.47 11.47 -14.36
C SER A 255 3.77 10.57 -13.34
N ALA A 256 4.40 9.47 -12.91
CA ALA A 256 3.83 8.59 -11.89
C ALA A 256 3.59 9.32 -10.56
N PHE A 257 4.55 10.12 -10.09
CA PHE A 257 4.41 10.89 -8.84
C PHE A 257 3.17 11.79 -8.82
N PHE A 258 2.85 12.42 -9.96
CA PHE A 258 1.72 13.35 -10.07
C PHE A 258 0.40 12.73 -10.52
N ASP A 259 0.46 11.60 -11.22
CA ASP A 259 -0.72 10.83 -11.61
C ASP A 259 -1.24 9.99 -10.45
N ASN A 260 -0.36 9.61 -9.52
CA ASN A 260 -0.76 9.04 -8.25
C ASN A 260 -1.69 10.01 -7.55
N ASP A 261 -2.65 9.42 -6.85
CA ASP A 261 -3.36 10.11 -5.78
C ASP A 261 -2.36 10.85 -4.86
N PRO A 262 -2.75 11.95 -4.21
CA PRO A 262 -1.85 12.83 -3.44
C PRO A 262 -1.38 12.20 -2.11
N TYR A 263 -0.74 11.04 -2.19
CA TYR A 263 -0.14 10.28 -1.10
C TYR A 263 1.08 11.01 -0.53
N PHE A 264 1.95 11.50 -1.42
CA PHE A 264 3.19 12.18 -1.05
C PHE A 264 2.95 13.64 -0.73
N SER A 265 3.66 14.17 0.27
CA SER A 265 3.70 15.62 0.51
C SER A 265 4.07 16.37 -0.77
N ARG A 266 3.30 17.43 -1.07
CA ARG A 266 3.52 18.25 -2.27
C ARG A 266 4.92 18.85 -2.23
N PRO A 267 5.64 18.90 -3.37
CA PRO A 267 7.02 19.38 -3.43
C PRO A 267 7.08 20.91 -3.39
N VAL A 268 6.61 21.47 -2.28
CA VAL A 268 6.68 22.90 -1.97
C VAL A 268 7.93 23.12 -1.11
N PRO A 269 8.96 23.82 -1.63
CA PRO A 269 10.17 24.09 -0.85
C PRO A 269 9.87 24.76 0.48
N GLY A 270 10.51 24.28 1.55
CA GLY A 270 10.29 24.78 2.91
C GLY A 270 9.09 24.18 3.65
N ALA A 271 8.24 23.40 2.99
CA ALA A 271 7.21 22.62 3.66
C ALA A 271 7.85 21.47 4.46
N GLY A 272 7.67 21.48 5.79
CA GLY A 272 8.41 20.59 6.69
C GLY A 272 8.25 19.10 6.40
N LEU A 273 7.10 18.64 5.91
CA LEU A 273 6.90 17.23 5.53
C LEU A 273 7.56 16.87 4.21
N TYR A 274 7.54 17.78 3.23
CA TYR A 274 8.22 17.55 1.97
C TYR A 274 9.73 17.48 2.16
N THR A 275 10.31 18.33 3.01
CA THR A 275 11.73 18.24 3.38
C THR A 275 12.07 16.84 3.90
N GLN A 276 11.24 16.28 4.79
CA GLN A 276 11.46 14.94 5.33
C GLN A 276 11.31 13.84 4.28
N PHE A 277 10.32 13.95 3.40
CA PHE A 277 10.17 13.07 2.25
C PHE A 277 11.40 13.11 1.33
N LYS A 278 11.88 14.31 0.97
CA LYS A 278 13.06 14.53 0.13
C LYS A 278 14.32 13.92 0.75
N GLU A 279 14.53 14.14 2.04
CA GLU A 279 15.65 13.53 2.78
C GLU A 279 15.55 12.01 2.75
N GLY A 280 14.39 11.43 3.08
CA GLY A 280 14.21 9.97 3.08
C GLY A 280 14.42 9.34 1.70
N TYR A 281 13.94 10.00 0.64
CA TYR A 281 14.12 9.55 -0.74
C TYR A 281 15.59 9.56 -1.14
N LEU A 282 16.28 10.67 -0.89
CA LEU A 282 17.67 10.81 -1.30
C LEU A 282 18.58 9.91 -0.46
N ASP A 283 18.34 9.75 0.84
CA ASP A 283 19.20 8.98 1.75
C ASP A 283 19.16 7.47 1.48
N ASP A 284 18.09 6.95 0.87
CA ASP A 284 18.04 5.54 0.43
C ASP A 284 18.70 5.33 -0.96
N CYS A 285 19.03 6.41 -1.69
CA CYS A 285 19.76 6.29 -2.95
C CYS A 285 21.20 5.81 -2.70
N SER A 286 21.66 4.83 -3.48
CA SER A 286 23.08 4.48 -3.52
C SER A 286 23.92 5.65 -4.03
N LEU A 287 25.25 5.60 -3.87
CA LEU A 287 26.15 6.61 -4.42
C LEU A 287 26.00 6.77 -5.95
N GLU A 288 25.74 5.66 -6.64
CA GLU A 288 25.54 5.64 -8.10
C GLU A 288 24.18 6.23 -8.48
N ASP A 289 23.14 5.98 -7.68
CA ASP A 289 21.78 6.44 -7.93
C ASP A 289 21.55 7.90 -7.50
N ARG A 290 22.39 8.45 -6.61
CA ARG A 290 22.19 9.78 -6.00
C ARG A 290 22.02 10.89 -7.04
N THR A 291 22.77 10.86 -8.14
CA THR A 291 22.62 11.84 -9.24
C THR A 291 21.23 11.77 -9.87
N PHE A 292 20.69 10.57 -10.09
CA PHE A 292 19.33 10.39 -10.61
C PHE A 292 18.27 10.77 -9.58
N GLY A 293 18.52 10.44 -8.31
CA GLY A 293 17.65 10.84 -7.21
C GLY A 293 17.50 12.35 -7.11
N VAL A 294 18.61 13.10 -7.22
CA VAL A 294 18.59 14.56 -7.25
C VAL A 294 17.81 15.08 -8.46
N LYS A 295 18.09 14.56 -9.67
CA LYS A 295 17.36 14.95 -10.89
C LYS A 295 15.85 14.74 -10.77
N PHE A 296 15.43 13.61 -10.19
CA PHE A 296 14.00 13.35 -9.95
C PHE A 296 13.39 14.37 -9.00
N ILE A 297 14.05 14.67 -7.88
CA ILE A 297 13.59 15.66 -6.91
C ILE A 297 13.48 17.05 -7.53
N GLU A 298 14.50 17.49 -8.27
CA GLU A 298 14.48 18.77 -8.99
C GLU A 298 13.30 18.83 -9.98
N ALA A 299 13.10 17.75 -10.75
CA ALA A 299 12.03 17.69 -11.74
C ALA A 299 10.62 17.75 -11.13
N ILE A 300 10.37 17.12 -9.97
CA ILE A 300 9.06 17.23 -9.29
C ILE A 300 8.84 18.62 -8.65
N GLU A 301 9.90 19.28 -8.16
CA GLU A 301 9.84 20.65 -7.64
C GLU A 301 9.52 21.66 -8.76
N GLU A 302 10.16 21.51 -9.92
CA GLU A 302 9.89 22.32 -11.12
C GLU A 302 8.45 22.13 -11.63
N GLU A 303 8.00 20.87 -11.73
CA GLU A 303 6.65 20.55 -12.21
C GLU A 303 5.55 21.06 -11.27
N GLU A 304 5.74 21.00 -9.94
CA GLU A 304 4.79 21.60 -9.00
C GLU A 304 4.80 23.13 -9.08
N SER A 305 5.97 23.74 -9.23
CA SER A 305 6.08 25.20 -9.43
C SER A 305 5.33 25.65 -10.69
N ARG A 306 5.45 24.88 -11.78
CA ARG A 306 4.71 25.10 -13.02
C ARG A 306 3.20 24.95 -12.82
N ARG A 307 2.76 23.91 -12.10
CA ARG A 307 1.33 23.69 -11.78
C ARG A 307 0.76 24.80 -10.92
N ALA A 308 1.53 25.30 -9.95
CA ALA A 308 1.12 26.40 -9.09
C ALA A 308 0.97 27.72 -9.87
N ALA A 309 1.87 27.99 -10.82
CA ALA A 309 1.79 29.19 -11.67
C ALA A 309 0.58 29.21 -12.64
N CYS A 310 0.00 28.05 -12.92
CA CYS A 310 -1.19 27.91 -13.77
C CYS A 310 -2.52 27.87 -13.00
N ARG A 311 -2.51 27.93 -11.66
CA ARG A 311 -3.71 28.00 -10.81
C ARG A 311 -4.05 29.43 -10.45
#